data_AF-A0A368YGG1-F1
#
_entry.id   AF-A0A368YGG1-F1
#
_cell.length_a   1.000
_cell.length_b   1.000
_cell.length_c   1.000
_cell.angle_alpha   90.00
_cell.angle_beta   90.00
_cell.angle_gamma   90.00
#
_symmetry.space_group_name_H-M   'P 1'
#
loop_
_entity.id
_entity.type
_entity.pdbx_description
1 polymer ?
#
loop_
_entity_poly.entity_id
_entity_poly.type
_entity_poly.pdbx_seq_one_letter_code
_entity_poly.pdbx_strand_id
1 'polypeptide(L)'
;MPEAGKAVSLEVVEIELALGAQDIVADGFEGALQKAADLVNGEVIFNIRAPENSDQQRIAAISVSDGTTDQTVFVMLGNDGTSLTVTTDQPETAPQSKLGMEFAALLKRFRT
;
A
#
# COMPACT_ATOMS: atom_id res chain seq x y z
N MET A 1 29.88 -6.46 -10.01
CA MET A 1 29.51 -5.73 -8.78
C MET A 1 28.05 -6.06 -8.54
N PRO A 2 27.67 -6.77 -7.47
CA PRO A 2 26.25 -6.93 -7.15
C PRO A 2 25.75 -5.56 -6.66
N GLU A 3 24.62 -5.08 -7.20
CA GLU A 3 23.93 -3.93 -6.63
C GLU A 3 23.66 -4.21 -5.16
N ALA A 4 24.09 -3.30 -4.28
CA ALA A 4 23.75 -3.37 -2.87
C ALA A 4 22.22 -3.43 -2.79
N GLY A 5 21.70 -4.57 -2.34
CA GLY A 5 20.26 -4.80 -2.23
C GLY A 5 19.61 -3.60 -1.58
N LYS A 6 18.70 -2.95 -2.30
CA LYS A 6 17.96 -1.79 -1.83
C LYS A 6 17.47 -2.08 -0.42
N ALA A 7 17.94 -1.32 0.55
CA ALA A 7 17.51 -1.50 1.93
C ALA A 7 15.98 -1.36 1.96
N VAL A 8 15.28 -2.42 2.39
CA VAL A 8 13.83 -2.36 2.61
C VAL A 8 13.59 -1.25 3.63
N SER A 9 12.71 -0.31 3.31
CA SER A 9 12.44 0.81 4.21
C SER A 9 11.71 0.31 5.46
N LEU A 10 11.96 0.95 6.61
CA LEU A 10 11.40 0.52 7.89
C LEU A 10 9.87 0.57 7.87
N GLU A 11 9.32 1.55 7.16
CA GLU A 11 7.88 1.79 7.00
C GLU A 11 7.21 0.62 6.25
N VAL A 12 7.89 0.03 5.25
CA VAL A 12 7.40 -1.18 4.58
C VAL A 12 7.29 -2.32 5.58
N VAL A 13 8.34 -2.54 6.37
CA VAL A 13 8.37 -3.63 7.36
C VAL A 13 7.29 -3.43 8.42
N GLU A 14 7.09 -2.21 8.90
CA GLU A 14 6.06 -1.89 9.89
C GLU A 14 4.65 -2.15 9.35
N ILE A 15 4.38 -1.73 8.11
CA ILE A 15 3.10 -1.99 7.44
C ILE A 15 2.90 -3.49 7.18
N GLU A 16 3.93 -4.21 6.73
CA GLU A 16 3.86 -5.66 6.53
C GLU A 16 3.52 -6.41 7.82
N LEU A 17 4.18 -6.04 8.93
CA LEU A 17 3.92 -6.63 10.24
C LEU A 17 2.53 -6.26 10.76
N ALA A 18 2.12 -5.00 10.61
CA ALA A 18 0.80 -4.54 11.04
C ALA A 18 -0.31 -5.25 10.26
N LEU A 19 -0.16 -5.43 8.94
CA LEU A 19 -1.08 -6.18 8.10
C LEU A 19 -1.08 -7.68 8.41
N GLY A 20 0.10 -8.26 8.67
CA GLY A 20 0.23 -9.67 9.04
C GLY A 20 -0.45 -10.04 10.37
N ALA A 21 -0.74 -9.05 11.22
CA ALA A 21 -1.52 -9.23 12.44
C ALA A 21 -3.04 -9.18 12.24
N GLN A 22 -3.53 -8.84 11.03
CA GLN A 22 -4.96 -8.70 10.75
C GLN A 22 -5.57 -9.97 10.16
N ASP A 23 -6.84 -10.21 10.47
CA ASP A 23 -7.63 -11.27 9.82
C ASP A 23 -8.39 -10.68 8.63
N ILE A 24 -7.77 -10.72 7.45
CA ILE A 24 -8.34 -10.18 6.21
C ILE A 24 -9.64 -10.89 5.82
N VAL A 25 -9.81 -12.16 6.18
CA VAL A 25 -11.02 -12.93 5.85
C VAL A 25 -12.18 -12.47 6.72
N ALA A 26 -11.94 -12.21 8.00
CA ALA A 26 -12.95 -11.72 8.92
C ALA A 26 -13.25 -10.22 8.75
N ASP A 27 -12.22 -9.39 8.60
CA ASP A 27 -12.33 -7.93 8.60
C ASP A 27 -12.51 -7.33 7.21
N GLY A 28 -12.22 -8.10 6.16
CA GLY A 28 -12.10 -7.60 4.80
C GLY A 28 -10.85 -6.74 4.62
N PHE A 29 -10.49 -6.49 3.35
CA PHE A 29 -9.27 -5.75 3.01
C PHE A 29 -9.30 -4.30 3.53
N GLU A 30 -10.43 -3.61 3.46
CA GLU A 30 -10.56 -2.23 3.95
C GLU A 30 -10.40 -2.16 5.47
N GLY A 31 -11.01 -3.09 6.21
CA GLY A 31 -10.86 -3.18 7.66
C GLY A 31 -9.41 -3.48 8.06
N ALA A 32 -8.75 -4.42 7.37
CA ALA A 32 -7.34 -4.73 7.61
C ALA A 32 -6.42 -3.53 7.34
N LEU A 33 -6.65 -2.78 6.25
CA LEU A 33 -5.90 -1.57 5.94
C LEU A 33 -6.07 -0.50 7.03
N GLN A 34 -7.30 -0.26 7.49
CA GLN A 34 -7.56 0.75 8.51
C GLN A 34 -6.87 0.39 9.83
N LYS A 35 -7.01 -0.86 10.28
CA LYS A 35 -6.36 -1.33 11.52
C LYS A 35 -4.83 -1.27 11.42
N ALA A 36 -4.27 -1.64 10.26
CA ALA A 36 -2.83 -1.55 10.05
C ALA A 36 -2.33 -0.10 10.04
N ALA A 37 -3.06 0.81 9.39
CA ALA A 37 -2.75 2.23 9.41
C ALA A 37 -2.80 2.79 10.84
N ASP A 38 -3.84 2.47 11.60
CA ASP A 38 -4.00 2.92 13.00
C ASP A 38 -2.82 2.46 13.88
N LEU A 39 -2.30 1.24 13.67
CA LEU A 39 -1.17 0.69 14.43
C LEU A 39 0.14 1.47 14.21
N VAL A 40 0.34 2.04 13.03
CA VAL A 40 1.56 2.80 12.67
C VAL A 40 1.34 4.31 12.69
N ASN A 41 0.20 4.79 13.20
CA ASN A 41 -0.23 6.19 13.10
C ASN A 41 -0.22 6.74 11.66
N GLY A 42 -0.57 5.89 10.69
CA GLY A 42 -0.69 6.22 9.28
C GLY A 42 -2.12 6.58 8.86
N GLU A 43 -2.29 6.91 7.58
CA GLU A 43 -3.58 7.26 6.97
C GLU A 43 -3.78 6.43 5.70
N VAL A 44 -4.91 5.73 5.56
CA VAL A 44 -5.29 5.09 4.30
C VAL A 44 -5.67 6.18 3.29
N ILE A 45 -4.93 6.27 2.19
CA ILE A 45 -5.13 7.30 1.17
C ILE A 45 -6.15 6.87 0.13
N PHE A 46 -6.07 5.62 -0.32
CA PHE A 46 -7.06 5.04 -1.22
C PHE A 46 -7.09 3.52 -1.10
N ASN A 47 -8.20 2.92 -1.56
CA ASN A 47 -8.37 1.49 -1.71
C ASN A 47 -9.32 1.25 -2.90
N ILE A 48 -8.77 0.82 -4.04
CA ILE A 48 -9.50 0.68 -5.31
C ILE A 48 -9.44 -0.76 -5.83
N ARG A 49 -10.41 -1.13 -6.67
CA ARG A 49 -10.30 -2.37 -7.45
C ARG A 49 -9.20 -2.23 -8.49
N ALA A 50 -8.43 -3.29 -8.66
CA ALA A 50 -7.50 -3.41 -9.77
C ALA A 50 -8.27 -3.67 -11.08
N PRO A 51 -7.67 -3.40 -12.26
CA PRO A 51 -8.27 -3.73 -13.55
C PRO A 51 -8.50 -5.24 -13.72
N GLU A 52 -9.44 -5.62 -14.59
CA GLU A 52 -9.89 -7.03 -14.78
C GLU A 52 -8.79 -8.02 -15.22
N ASN A 53 -7.63 -7.53 -15.68
CA ASN A 53 -6.49 -8.35 -16.13
C ASN A 53 -5.24 -8.22 -15.24
N SER A 54 -5.40 -7.82 -13.98
CA SER A 54 -4.30 -7.69 -13.01
C SER A 54 -4.16 -8.95 -12.16
N ASP A 55 -2.94 -9.24 -11.69
CA ASP A 55 -2.70 -10.34 -10.72
C ASP A 55 -3.20 -10.00 -9.29
N GLN A 56 -3.59 -8.75 -9.10
CA GLN A 56 -4.17 -8.20 -7.89
C GLN A 56 -5.65 -7.92 -8.14
N GLN A 57 -6.48 -8.04 -7.11
CA GLN A 57 -7.87 -7.61 -7.16
C GLN A 57 -8.06 -6.19 -6.61
N ARG A 58 -7.16 -5.74 -5.73
CA ARG A 58 -7.21 -4.43 -5.09
C ARG A 58 -5.83 -3.83 -4.90
N ILE A 59 -5.77 -2.51 -5.01
CA ILE A 59 -4.59 -1.70 -4.78
C ILE A 59 -4.98 -0.60 -3.80
N ALA A 60 -4.18 -0.45 -2.75
CA ALA A 60 -4.34 0.57 -1.75
C ALA A 60 -3.02 1.31 -1.50
N ALA A 61 -3.11 2.45 -0.83
CA ALA A 61 -1.95 3.18 -0.34
C ALA A 61 -2.18 3.66 1.09
N ILE A 62 -1.14 3.57 1.91
CA ILE A 62 -1.09 4.09 3.26
C ILE A 62 0.02 5.14 3.30
N SER A 63 -0.31 6.32 3.81
CA SER A 63 0.69 7.34 4.14
C SER A 63 1.18 7.10 5.55
N VAL A 64 2.50 7.04 5.73
CA VAL A 64 3.16 6.87 7.03
C VAL A 64 4.21 7.95 7.15
N SER A 65 4.32 8.57 8.31
CA SER A 65 5.31 9.62 8.57
C SER A 65 6.36 9.10 9.54
N ASP A 66 7.63 9.25 9.19
CA ASP A 66 8.75 8.99 10.12
C ASP A 66 9.07 10.20 11.03
N GLY A 67 8.20 11.22 11.00
CA GLY A 67 8.38 12.49 11.71
C GLY A 67 9.21 13.52 10.95
N THR A 68 9.81 13.15 9.82
CA THR A 68 10.57 14.06 8.94
C THR A 68 9.98 14.14 7.54
N THR A 69 9.49 13.03 7.00
CA THR A 69 8.89 12.94 5.67
C THR A 69 7.72 11.97 5.64
N ASP A 70 6.66 12.36 4.93
CA ASP A 70 5.55 11.46 4.64
C ASP A 70 5.94 10.53 3.49
N GLN A 71 5.95 9.24 3.78
CA GLN A 71 6.15 8.17 2.81
C GLN A 71 4.82 7.53 2.42
N THR A 72 4.73 7.08 1.18
CA THR A 72 3.54 6.35 0.68
C THR A 72 3.91 4.90 0.45
N VAL A 73 3.24 4.01 1.16
CA VAL A 73 3.37 2.55 1.04
C VAL A 73 2.19 2.01 0.28
N PHE A 74 2.44 1.23 -0.77
CA PHE A 74 1.40 0.56 -1.55
C PHE A 74 1.14 -0.83 -1.00
N VAL A 75 -0.14 -1.19 -0.90
CA VAL A 75 -0.59 -2.51 -0.45
C VAL A 75 -1.47 -3.12 -1.53
N MET A 76 -1.11 -4.31 -1.97
CA MET A 76 -1.80 -5.05 -3.04
C MET A 76 -2.41 -6.32 -2.49
N LEU A 77 -3.68 -6.57 -2.81
CA LEU A 77 -4.37 -7.81 -2.49
C LEU A 77 -4.42 -8.71 -3.72
N GLY A 78 -3.89 -9.91 -3.60
CA GLY A 78 -3.92 -10.95 -4.63
C GLY A 78 -5.34 -11.41 -4.95
N ASN A 79 -5.52 -11.96 -6.14
CA ASN A 79 -6.81 -12.50 -6.62
C ASN A 79 -7.33 -13.68 -5.77
N ASP A 80 -6.51 -14.24 -4.89
CA ASP A 80 -6.89 -15.28 -3.93
C ASP A 80 -7.66 -14.75 -2.71
N GLY A 81 -7.71 -13.43 -2.49
CA GLY A 81 -8.40 -12.85 -1.33
C GLY A 81 -7.56 -12.70 -0.08
N THR A 82 -6.32 -13.18 -0.08
CA THR A 82 -5.53 -13.34 1.16
C THR A 82 -4.07 -12.98 1.01
N SER A 83 -3.48 -13.15 -0.17
CA SER A 83 -2.08 -12.80 -0.41
C SER A 83 -1.92 -11.29 -0.45
N LEU A 84 -1.00 -10.78 0.36
CA LEU A 84 -0.64 -9.37 0.39
C LEU A 84 0.77 -9.16 -0.16
N THR A 85 0.96 -8.02 -0.83
CA THR A 85 2.28 -7.53 -1.21
C THR A 85 2.36 -6.06 -0.83
N VAL A 86 3.45 -5.67 -0.17
CA VAL A 86 3.68 -4.31 0.32
C VAL A 86 4.96 -3.77 -0.30
N THR A 87 4.95 -2.51 -0.71
CA THR A 87 6.12 -1.88 -1.33
C THR A 87 6.11 -0.37 -1.20
N THR A 88 7.28 0.25 -1.06
CA THR A 88 7.48 1.70 -1.26
C THR A 88 7.79 2.04 -2.70
N ASP A 89 8.19 1.05 -3.49
CA ASP A 89 8.38 1.24 -4.92
C ASP A 89 7.06 1.39 -5.63
N GLN A 90 7.01 2.39 -6.51
CA GLN A 90 5.96 2.48 -7.50
C GLN A 90 5.89 1.12 -8.19
N PRO A 91 4.73 0.44 -8.24
CA PRO A 91 4.70 -0.91 -8.77
C PRO A 91 5.16 -0.89 -10.24
N GLU A 92 6.41 -1.33 -10.47
CA GLU A 92 7.13 -1.19 -11.75
C GLU A 92 6.52 -2.05 -12.88
N THR A 93 5.52 -2.87 -12.58
CA THR A 93 5.01 -3.91 -13.48
C THR A 93 3.58 -3.69 -13.95
N ALA A 94 3.00 -2.52 -13.71
CA ALA A 94 1.59 -2.30 -13.99
C ALA A 94 1.30 -0.88 -14.50
N PRO A 95 0.81 -0.70 -15.75
CA PRO A 95 0.23 0.57 -16.21
C PRO A 95 -0.81 1.16 -15.23
N GLN A 96 -1.47 0.32 -14.43
CA GLN A 96 -2.44 0.67 -13.40
C GLN A 96 -1.86 1.25 -12.11
N SER A 97 -0.58 1.01 -11.82
CA SER A 97 0.18 1.77 -10.82
C SER A 97 0.14 3.25 -11.16
N LYS A 98 0.22 3.58 -12.45
CA LYS A 98 0.16 4.95 -12.97
C LYS A 98 -1.17 5.63 -12.67
N LEU A 99 -2.28 4.89 -12.66
CA LEU A 99 -3.60 5.42 -12.33
C LEU A 99 -3.75 5.70 -10.84
N GLY A 100 -3.32 4.78 -9.96
CA GLY A 100 -3.30 5.02 -8.52
C GLY A 100 -2.43 6.23 -8.16
N MET A 101 -1.33 6.43 -8.90
CA MET A 101 -0.44 7.58 -8.76
C MET A 101 -1.04 8.89 -9.27
N GLU A 102 -1.69 8.89 -10.44
CA GLU A 102 -2.39 10.07 -10.95
C GLU A 102 -3.52 10.48 -9.99
N PHE A 103 -4.22 9.50 -9.41
CA PHE A 103 -5.26 9.76 -8.42
C PHE A 103 -4.70 10.29 -7.10
N ALA A 104 -3.61 9.72 -6.56
CA ALA A 104 -2.96 10.22 -5.35
C ALA A 104 -2.36 11.62 -5.55
N ALA A 105 -1.76 11.90 -6.71
CA ALA A 105 -1.27 13.23 -7.08
C ALA A 105 -2.42 14.24 -7.19
N LEU A 106 -3.56 13.81 -7.74
CA LEU A 106 -4.78 14.61 -7.82
C LEU A 106 -5.31 14.94 -6.41
N LEU A 107 -5.38 13.96 -5.51
CA LEU A 107 -5.86 14.18 -4.13
C LEU A 107 -4.94 15.13 -3.34
N LYS A 108 -3.62 15.00 -3.47
CA LYS A 108 -2.66 15.95 -2.87
C LYS A 108 -2.85 17.38 -3.41
N ARG A 109 -3.22 17.53 -4.69
CA ARG A 109 -3.50 18.84 -5.32
C ARG A 109 -4.77 19.49 -4.76
N PHE A 110 -5.77 18.72 -4.36
CA PHE A 110 -7.06 19.23 -3.86
C PHE A 110 -7.11 19.44 -2.34
N ARG A 111 -6.07 19.05 -1.58
CA ARG A 111 -5.92 19.35 -0.14
C ARG A 111 -5.29 20.75 0.13
N THR A 112 -5.52 21.73 -0.75
CA THR A 112 -5.16 23.15 -0.53
C THR A 112 -6.18 23.85 0.35
#